data_AF-A0A822HBK7-F1
#
_entry.id   AF-A0A822HBK7-F1
#
_cell.length_a   1.000
_cell.length_b   1.000
_cell.length_c   1.000
_cell.angle_alpha   90.00
_cell.angle_beta   90.00
_cell.angle_gamma   90.00
#
_symmetry.space_group_name_H-M   'P 1'
#
loop_
_entity.id
_entity.type
_entity.pdbx_description
1 polymer ?
#
loop_
_entity_poly.entity_id
_entity_poly.type
_entity_poly.pdbx_seq_one_letter_code
_entity_poly.pdbx_strand_id
1 'polypeptide(L)'
;MSILNRTVVTKETTAKDIAKEMGSILWFQLLIDVLLRMKHTDDAKTELIETWHKNYTGNSSELNIIKEFKKKYQREKAVWWYTRESSLYRILNKALREQSIDMIFSFRFFLTELSKQVSELY
;
A
#
# COMPACT_ATOMS: atom_id res chain seq x y z
N MET A 1 23.03 -45.61 2.43
CA MET A 1 22.82 -44.55 3.46
C MET A 1 22.87 -43.15 2.83
N SER A 2 22.03 -42.80 1.85
CA SER A 2 22.07 -41.43 1.25
C SER A 2 20.74 -40.84 0.76
N ILE A 3 19.62 -41.56 0.80
CA ILE A 3 18.34 -41.05 0.27
C ILE A 3 17.50 -40.38 1.38
N LEU A 4 17.52 -40.93 2.61
CA LEU A 4 16.78 -40.39 3.77
C LEU A 4 17.21 -38.97 4.17
N ASN A 5 18.51 -38.65 4.14
CA ASN A 5 18.98 -37.32 4.52
C ASN A 5 18.54 -36.22 3.55
N ARG A 6 18.37 -36.52 2.26
CA ARG A 6 18.00 -35.50 1.25
C ARG A 6 16.52 -35.12 1.35
N THR A 7 15.65 -36.08 1.68
CA THR A 7 14.20 -35.83 1.86
C THR A 7 13.89 -35.11 3.18
N VAL A 8 14.66 -35.38 4.23
CA VAL A 8 14.52 -34.67 5.53
C VAL A 8 15.02 -33.22 5.41
N VAL A 9 16.19 -33.01 4.81
CA VAL A 9 16.76 -31.66 4.58
C VAL A 9 15.86 -30.80 3.69
N THR A 10 15.23 -31.37 2.66
CA THR A 10 14.28 -30.63 1.80
C THR A 10 13.00 -30.25 2.55
N LYS A 11 12.40 -31.15 3.33
CA LYS A 11 11.22 -30.81 4.15
C LYS A 11 11.51 -29.74 5.21
N GLU A 12 12.66 -29.81 5.87
CA GLU A 12 13.05 -28.87 6.91
C GLU A 12 13.39 -27.48 6.33
N THR A 13 14.01 -27.45 5.15
CA THR A 13 14.23 -26.20 4.39
C THR A 13 12.91 -25.59 3.94
N THR A 14 11.99 -26.39 3.38
CA THR A 14 10.66 -25.91 2.97
C THR A 14 9.83 -25.39 4.14
N ALA A 15 9.81 -26.08 5.29
CA ALA A 15 9.08 -25.62 6.46
C ALA A 15 9.66 -24.30 7.02
N LYS A 16 10.99 -24.16 7.01
CA LYS A 16 11.67 -22.93 7.42
C LYS A 16 11.40 -21.75 6.47
N ASP A 17 11.37 -22.01 5.17
CA ASP A 17 11.05 -21.00 4.15
C ASP A 17 9.60 -20.53 4.27
N ILE A 18 8.65 -21.46 4.45
CA ILE A 18 7.25 -21.14 4.73
C ILE A 18 7.13 -20.31 6.01
N ALA A 19 7.79 -20.72 7.10
CA ALA A 19 7.74 -19.97 8.36
C ALA A 19 8.29 -18.54 8.21
N LYS A 20 9.34 -18.36 7.40
CA LYS A 20 9.90 -17.04 7.08
C LYS A 20 8.93 -16.19 6.26
N GLU A 21 8.31 -16.76 5.23
CA GLU A 21 7.31 -16.07 4.41
C GLU A 21 6.08 -15.67 5.25
N MET A 22 5.56 -16.60 6.06
CA MET A 22 4.48 -16.33 7.00
C MET A 22 4.85 -15.21 7.97
N GLY A 23 6.07 -15.24 8.52
CA GLY A 23 6.59 -14.17 9.35
C GLY A 23 6.53 -12.82 8.63
N SER A 24 7.02 -12.76 7.39
CA SER A 24 6.98 -11.53 6.59
C SER A 24 5.56 -11.02 6.32
N ILE A 25 4.61 -11.93 6.05
CA ILE A 25 3.20 -11.58 5.83
C ILE A 25 2.60 -10.99 7.11
N LEU A 26 2.81 -11.64 8.26
CA LEU A 26 2.32 -11.16 9.56
C LEU A 26 2.91 -9.79 9.93
N TRP A 27 4.21 -9.60 9.69
CA TRP A 27 4.87 -8.31 9.90
C TRP A 27 4.26 -7.21 9.03
N PHE A 28 4.00 -7.50 7.76
CA PHE A 28 3.41 -6.51 6.85
C PHE A 28 1.95 -6.21 7.21
N GLN A 29 1.16 -7.23 7.59
CA GLN A 29 -0.20 -7.03 8.09
C GLN A 29 -0.22 -6.14 9.34
N LEU A 30 0.66 -6.41 10.30
CA LEU A 30 0.79 -5.58 11.51
C LEU A 30 1.16 -4.13 11.17
N LEU A 31 2.07 -3.93 10.21
CA LEU A 31 2.43 -2.59 9.72
C LEU A 31 1.21 -1.86 9.16
N ILE A 32 0.45 -2.50 8.26
CA ILE A 32 -0.76 -1.90 7.69
C ILE A 32 -1.78 -1.59 8.80
N ASP A 33 -2.02 -2.51 9.72
CA ASP A 33 -2.96 -2.30 10.81
C ASP A 33 -2.56 -1.16 11.74
N VAL A 34 -1.25 -0.96 11.97
CA VAL A 34 -0.76 0.19 12.74
C VAL A 34 -1.02 1.47 11.96
N LEU A 35 -0.66 1.52 10.67
CA LEU A 35 -0.87 2.70 9.83
C LEU A 35 -2.34 3.13 9.77
N LEU A 36 -3.27 2.17 9.63
CA LEU A 36 -4.71 2.44 9.58
C LEU A 36 -5.28 2.97 10.90
N ARG A 37 -4.64 2.66 12.04
CA ARG A 37 -5.07 3.10 13.38
C ARG A 37 -4.42 4.41 13.81
N MET A 38 -3.40 4.88 13.11
CA MET A 38 -2.76 6.16 13.41
C MET A 38 -3.71 7.33 13.12
N LYS A 39 -3.76 8.30 14.03
CA LYS A 39 -4.40 9.58 13.73
C LYS A 39 -3.57 10.30 12.67
N HIS A 40 -4.22 10.77 11.61
CA HIS A 40 -3.57 11.52 10.55
C HIS A 40 -3.94 13.00 10.68
N THR A 41 -2.93 13.86 10.53
CA THR A 41 -3.12 15.30 10.36
C THR A 41 -3.41 15.62 8.89
N ASP A 42 -3.90 16.82 8.62
CA ASP A 42 -4.08 17.32 7.25
C ASP A 42 -2.76 17.30 6.44
N ASP A 43 -1.60 17.31 7.12
CA ASP A 43 -0.28 17.21 6.49
C ASP A 43 -0.09 15.90 5.71
N ALA A 44 -0.73 14.81 6.14
CA ALA A 44 -0.61 13.51 5.48
C ALA A 44 -1.18 13.54 4.05
N LYS A 45 -2.27 14.28 3.82
CA LYS A 45 -2.81 14.49 2.47
C LYS A 45 -1.86 15.33 1.61
N THR A 46 -1.24 16.34 2.21
CA THR A 46 -0.27 17.20 1.51
C THR A 46 0.97 16.42 1.10
N GLU A 47 1.51 15.60 2.00
CA GLU A 47 2.68 14.74 1.75
C GLU A 47 2.43 13.74 0.61
N LEU A 48 1.24 13.12 0.58
CA LEU A 48 0.83 12.27 -0.55
C LEU A 48 0.86 13.04 -1.87
N ILE A 49 0.26 14.23 -1.90
CA ILE A 49 0.16 15.05 -3.11
C ILE A 49 1.55 15.49 -3.60
N GLU A 50 2.44 15.86 -2.70
CA GLU A 50 3.82 16.25 -3.03
C GLU A 50 4.63 15.07 -3.57
N THR A 51 4.54 13.92 -2.91
CA THR A 51 5.19 12.68 -3.35
C THR A 51 4.67 12.25 -4.72
N TRP A 52 3.36 12.32 -4.92
CA TRP A 52 2.73 11.99 -6.18
C TRP A 52 3.15 12.96 -7.30
N HIS A 53 3.17 14.27 -7.03
CA HIS A 53 3.61 15.28 -7.99
C HIS A 53 5.07 15.10 -8.41
N LYS A 54 5.98 14.79 -7.47
CA LYS A 54 7.40 14.54 -7.77
C LYS A 54 7.61 13.36 -8.72
N ASN A 55 6.79 12.31 -8.61
CA ASN A 55 6.88 11.11 -9.45
C ASN A 55 6.37 11.31 -10.89
N TYR A 56 5.62 12.39 -11.16
CA TYR A 56 4.95 12.63 -12.45
C TYR A 56 5.24 14.01 -13.03
N THR A 57 6.40 14.58 -12.69
CA THR A 57 6.88 15.82 -13.30
C THR A 57 6.97 15.63 -14.82
N GLY A 58 6.34 16.54 -15.58
CA GLY A 58 6.28 16.47 -17.05
C GLY A 58 5.08 15.71 -17.63
N ASN A 59 4.27 15.00 -16.83
CA ASN A 59 3.02 14.39 -17.30
C ASN A 59 1.82 15.30 -17.05
N SER A 60 1.49 16.16 -18.01
CA SER A 60 0.39 17.15 -17.90
C SER A 60 -0.97 16.54 -17.55
N SER A 61 -1.26 15.31 -18.00
CA SER A 61 -2.51 14.62 -17.69
C SER A 61 -2.59 14.27 -16.20
N GLU A 62 -1.55 13.61 -15.68
CA GLU A 62 -1.50 13.23 -14.26
C GLU A 62 -1.42 14.46 -13.35
N LEU A 63 -0.72 15.52 -13.75
CA LEU A 63 -0.70 16.78 -13.01
C LEU A 63 -2.09 17.43 -12.89
N ASN A 64 -2.95 17.29 -13.90
CA ASN A 64 -4.34 17.76 -13.82
C ASN A 64 -5.16 16.89 -12.86
N ILE A 65 -4.97 15.57 -12.86
CA ILE A 65 -5.61 14.65 -11.92
C ILE A 65 -5.19 14.98 -10.48
N ILE A 66 -3.91 15.24 -10.23
CA ILE A 66 -3.38 15.62 -8.91
C ILE A 66 -4.03 16.94 -8.43
N LYS A 67 -4.13 17.93 -9.31
CA LYS A 67 -4.82 19.20 -9.00
C LYS A 67 -6.29 18.98 -8.67
N GLU A 68 -6.97 18.09 -9.41
CA GLU A 68 -8.34 17.71 -9.13
C GLU A 68 -8.46 17.02 -7.77
N PHE A 69 -7.60 16.05 -7.48
CA PHE A 69 -7.55 15.34 -6.20
C PHE A 69 -7.38 16.33 -5.05
N LYS A 70 -6.40 17.23 -5.15
CA LYS A 70 -6.15 18.26 -4.13
C LYS A 70 -7.42 19.05 -3.79
N LYS A 71 -8.15 19.50 -4.82
CA LYS A 71 -9.31 20.40 -4.68
C LYS A 71 -10.63 19.69 -4.35
N LYS A 72 -10.87 18.52 -4.95
CA LYS A 72 -12.19 17.86 -4.95
C LYS A 72 -12.26 16.57 -4.13
N TYR A 73 -11.14 16.12 -3.55
CA TYR A 73 -11.16 14.91 -2.74
C TYR A 73 -12.12 15.03 -1.55
N GLN A 74 -12.98 14.03 -1.44
CA GLN A 74 -13.96 13.82 -0.36
C GLN A 74 -13.76 12.39 0.15
N ARG A 75 -13.94 12.19 1.46
CA ARG A 75 -13.65 10.90 2.13
C ARG A 75 -14.52 9.78 1.58
N GLU A 76 -15.76 10.10 1.24
CA GLU A 76 -16.79 9.23 0.67
C GLU A 76 -16.50 8.84 -0.80
N LYS A 77 -15.38 9.30 -1.37
CA LYS A 77 -14.95 9.00 -2.74
C LYS A 77 -13.61 8.28 -2.80
N ALA A 78 -13.06 7.80 -1.69
CA ALA A 78 -11.77 7.10 -1.66
C ALA A 78 -11.72 5.91 -2.65
N VAL A 79 -12.73 5.03 -2.64
CA VAL A 79 -12.87 3.89 -3.57
C VAL A 79 -12.98 4.36 -5.02
N TRP A 80 -13.70 5.44 -5.29
CA TRP A 80 -13.79 6.01 -6.65
C TRP A 80 -12.43 6.53 -7.12
N TRP A 81 -11.69 7.22 -6.26
CA TRP A 81 -10.32 7.69 -6.55
C TRP A 81 -9.33 6.53 -6.73
N TYR A 82 -9.54 5.41 -6.05
CA TYR A 82 -8.74 4.20 -6.20
C TYR A 82 -9.07 3.43 -7.49
N THR A 83 -10.32 3.46 -7.96
CA THR A 83 -10.76 2.68 -9.13
C THR A 83 -10.72 3.46 -10.45
N ARG A 84 -10.74 4.80 -10.41
CA ARG A 84 -10.62 5.63 -11.61
C ARG A 84 -9.26 5.42 -12.29
N GLU A 85 -9.24 5.59 -13.60
CA GLU A 85 -8.01 5.58 -14.37
C GLU A 85 -7.13 6.78 -13.97
N SER A 86 -6.10 6.50 -13.17
CA SER A 86 -5.11 7.47 -12.70
C SER A 86 -3.87 6.74 -12.22
N SER A 87 -2.76 7.46 -12.07
CA SER A 87 -1.56 6.88 -11.47
C SER A 87 -1.70 6.53 -10.00
N LEU A 88 -2.70 7.05 -9.28
CA LEU A 88 -2.87 6.86 -7.84
C LEU A 88 -2.92 5.38 -7.43
N TYR A 89 -3.79 4.59 -8.08
CA TYR A 89 -3.92 3.16 -7.79
C TYR A 89 -2.67 2.37 -8.20
N ARG A 90 -2.01 2.79 -9.30
CA ARG A 90 -0.79 2.13 -9.80
C ARG A 90 0.36 2.29 -8.80
N ILE A 91 0.54 3.50 -8.29
CA ILE A 91 1.59 3.80 -7.30
C ILE A 91 1.31 3.04 -6.01
N LEU A 92 0.06 3.08 -5.52
CA LEU A 92 -0.31 2.38 -4.28
C LEU A 92 -0.11 0.86 -4.41
N ASN A 93 -0.60 0.25 -5.49
CA ASN A 93 -0.47 -1.19 -5.69
C ASN A 93 0.98 -1.63 -5.88
N LYS A 94 1.81 -0.78 -6.51
CA LYS A 94 3.25 -1.02 -6.61
C LYS A 94 3.90 -0.96 -5.22
N ALA A 95 3.61 0.09 -4.45
CA ALA A 95 4.15 0.28 -3.11
C ALA A 95 3.80 -0.89 -2.16
N LEU A 96 2.56 -1.38 -2.21
CA LEU A 96 2.11 -2.54 -1.43
C LEU A 96 2.84 -3.83 -1.86
N ARG A 97 3.03 -4.05 -3.17
CA ARG A 97 3.72 -5.23 -3.71
C ARG A 97 5.20 -5.25 -3.34
N GLU A 98 5.84 -4.08 -3.38
CA GLU A 98 7.26 -3.91 -3.06
C GLU A 98 7.49 -3.69 -1.55
N GLN A 99 6.42 -3.60 -0.75
CA GLN A 99 6.45 -3.23 0.67
C GLN A 99 7.28 -1.96 0.92
N SER A 100 7.17 -0.97 0.03
CA SER A 100 7.88 0.31 0.15
C SER A 100 7.30 1.12 1.30
N ILE A 101 7.91 1.02 2.49
CA ILE A 101 7.39 1.60 3.72
C ILE A 101 7.20 3.12 3.58
N ASP A 102 8.17 3.85 3.02
CA ASP A 102 8.07 5.30 2.84
C ASP A 102 6.89 5.68 1.93
N MET A 103 6.69 4.94 0.83
CA MET A 103 5.59 5.20 -0.09
C MET A 103 4.25 4.86 0.57
N ILE A 104 4.13 3.69 1.20
CA ILE A 104 2.91 3.29 1.93
C ILE A 104 2.59 4.32 3.03
N PHE A 105 3.61 4.80 3.75
CA PHE A 105 3.45 5.82 4.78
C PHE A 105 2.95 7.15 4.19
N SER A 106 3.46 7.59 3.04
CA SER A 106 2.93 8.79 2.36
C SER A 106 1.46 8.61 1.96
N PHE A 107 1.03 7.37 1.66
CA PHE A 107 -0.35 7.00 1.35
C PHE A 107 -1.24 6.78 2.57
N ARG A 108 -0.72 6.87 3.81
CA ARG A 108 -1.45 6.52 5.05
C ARG A 108 -2.84 7.17 5.15
N PHE A 109 -2.95 8.45 4.80
CA PHE A 109 -4.23 9.16 4.77
C PHE A 109 -5.21 8.47 3.81
N PHE A 110 -4.79 8.23 2.57
CA PHE A 110 -5.66 7.66 1.55
C PHE A 110 -6.00 6.19 1.83
N LEU A 111 -5.03 5.41 2.34
CA LEU A 111 -5.24 4.02 2.76
C LEU A 111 -6.28 3.91 3.88
N THR A 112 -6.21 4.79 4.88
CA THR A 112 -7.17 4.82 5.98
C THR A 112 -8.59 5.14 5.50
N GLU A 113 -8.75 6.16 4.65
CA GLU A 113 -10.06 6.50 4.09
C GLU A 113 -10.60 5.42 3.14
N LEU A 114 -9.71 4.81 2.33
CA LEU A 114 -10.06 3.68 1.47
C LEU A 114 -10.53 2.47 2.29
N SER A 115 -9.80 2.10 3.33
CA SER A 115 -10.15 0.98 4.20
C SER A 115 -11.50 1.21 4.88
N LYS A 116 -11.74 2.41 5.42
CA LYS A 116 -13.03 2.75 6.04
C LYS A 116 -14.18 2.62 5.04
N GLN A 117 -14.03 3.20 3.86
CA GLN A 117 -15.08 3.14 2.85
C GLN A 117 -15.35 1.70 2.38
N VAL A 118 -14.31 0.86 2.24
CA VAL A 118 -14.50 -0.56 1.92
C VAL A 118 -15.24 -1.30 3.03
N SER A 119 -14.92 -1.04 4.30
CA SER A 119 -15.65 -1.59 5.46
C SER A 119 -17.09 -1.09 5.60
N GLU A 120 -17.45 0.05 5.00
CA GLU A 120 -18.84 0.53 4.98
C GLU A 120 -19.67 -0.13 3.86
N LEU A 121 -19.01 -0.72 2.87
CA LEU A 121 -19.67 -1.40 1.75
C LEU A 121 -19.95 -2.89 2.01
N TYR A 122 -19.31 -3.49 3.02
CA TYR A 122 -19.39 -4.92 3.37
C TYR A 122 -19.47 -5.11 4.87
#